data_AF-A0A2E2EDX9-F1
#
_entry.id   AF-A0A2E2EDX9-F1
#
_cell.length_a   1.000
_cell.length_b   1.000
_cell.length_c   1.000
_cell.angle_alpha   90.00
_cell.angle_beta   90.00
_cell.angle_gamma   90.00
#
_symmetry.space_group_name_H-M   'P 1'
#
loop_
_entity.id
_entity.type
_entity.pdbx_description
1 polymer ?
#
loop_
_entity_poly.entity_id
_entity_poly.type
_entity_poly.pdbx_seq_one_letter_code
_entity_poly.pdbx_strand_id
1 'polypeptide(L)'
;MNNQNGQAAFLGLVLLTLLSLQGSLYLKKRLIEIKQQKEKQQALLCSKEVNGMTKSLIQQFHHTNKMLKWITIGKYISYASLILPPPLKLLMSIIRKNGKHAAKYLKKFQRLKAFSYVNYIRFNLRRKCSFSFNISKTPYKYRKNRFKRDHLNQAKLRKKKWHIYTQKGNYQIKTQVNVRTRKIHSTLKKARVLWRGR
;
A
#
# COMPACT_ATOMS: atom_id res chain seq x y z
N MET A 1 -53.33 54.20 -22.53
CA MET A 1 -52.02 53.86 -23.12
C MET A 1 -51.32 52.89 -22.20
N ASN A 2 -51.22 51.62 -22.57
CA ASN A 2 -50.59 50.60 -21.73
C ASN A 2 -49.07 50.79 -21.72
N ASN A 3 -48.45 50.62 -20.54
CA ASN A 3 -47.03 50.78 -20.28
C ASN A 3 -46.20 49.64 -20.92
N GLN A 4 -46.15 49.60 -22.25
CA GLN A 4 -45.46 48.56 -23.03
C GLN A 4 -43.95 48.55 -22.76
N ASN A 5 -43.34 49.71 -22.53
CA ASN A 5 -41.91 49.82 -22.19
C ASN A 5 -41.59 49.22 -20.82
N GLY A 6 -42.48 49.41 -19.82
CA GLY A 6 -42.35 48.78 -18.51
C GLY A 6 -42.49 47.26 -18.55
N GLN A 7 -43.40 46.74 -19.39
CA GLN A 7 -43.57 45.29 -19.59
C GLN A 7 -42.36 44.65 -20.27
N ALA A 8 -41.78 45.32 -21.28
CA ALA A 8 -40.56 44.86 -21.96
C ALA A 8 -39.34 44.85 -21.02
N ALA A 9 -39.16 45.90 -20.21
CA ALA A 9 -38.08 45.96 -19.22
C ALA A 9 -38.22 44.88 -18.13
N PHE A 10 -39.45 44.62 -17.67
CA PHE A 10 -39.73 43.56 -16.70
C PHE A 10 -39.42 42.16 -17.27
N LEU A 11 -39.84 41.89 -18.52
CA LEU A 11 -39.48 40.65 -19.23
C LEU A 11 -37.97 40.48 -19.37
N GLY A 12 -37.24 41.55 -19.70
CA GLY A 12 -35.78 41.55 -19.76
C GLY A 12 -35.12 41.19 -18.42
N LEU A 13 -35.61 41.76 -17.32
CA LEU A 13 -35.14 41.43 -15.96
C LEU A 13 -35.45 39.98 -15.57
N VAL A 14 -36.64 39.46 -15.92
CA VAL A 14 -37.02 38.06 -15.67
C VAL A 14 -36.13 37.10 -16.49
N LEU A 15 -35.81 37.43 -17.74
CA LEU A 15 -34.90 36.62 -18.56
C LEU A 15 -33.47 36.63 -18.01
N LEU A 16 -32.95 37.79 -17.59
CA LEU A 16 -31.63 37.91 -16.96
C LEU A 16 -31.54 37.11 -15.64
N THR A 17 -32.58 37.18 -14.81
CA THR A 17 -32.65 36.41 -13.57
C THR A 17 -32.73 34.90 -13.82
N LEU A 18 -33.50 34.44 -14.82
CA LEU A 18 -33.52 33.04 -15.23
C LEU A 18 -32.16 32.55 -15.74
N LEU A 19 -31.51 33.32 -16.61
CA LEU A 19 -30.19 32.99 -17.15
C LEU A 19 -29.12 32.90 -16.05
N SER A 20 -29.11 33.86 -15.12
CA SER A 20 -28.20 33.84 -13.97
C SER A 20 -28.47 32.67 -13.02
N LEU A 21 -29.73 32.30 -12.78
CA LEU A 21 -30.10 31.13 -11.98
C LEU A 21 -29.62 29.83 -12.64
N GLN A 22 -29.82 29.69 -13.94
CA GLN A 22 -29.38 28.53 -14.72
C GLN A 22 -27.85 28.43 -14.77
N GLY A 23 -27.16 29.57 -14.93
CA GLY A 23 -25.70 29.67 -14.82
C GLY A 23 -25.18 29.23 -13.45
N SER A 24 -25.81 29.68 -12.36
CA SER A 24 -25.49 29.27 -10.99
C SER A 24 -25.66 27.76 -10.76
N LEU A 25 -26.78 27.19 -11.22
CA LEU A 25 -27.04 25.74 -11.15
C LEU A 25 -25.99 24.94 -11.94
N TYR A 26 -25.59 25.43 -13.11
CA TYR A 26 -24.54 24.81 -13.92
C TYR A 26 -23.18 24.87 -13.20
N LEU A 27 -22.78 26.02 -12.68
CA LEU A 27 -21.55 26.19 -11.90
C LEU A 27 -21.52 25.27 -10.68
N LYS A 28 -22.64 25.18 -9.94
CA LYS A 28 -22.77 24.28 -8.79
C LYS A 28 -22.55 22.82 -9.19
N LYS A 29 -23.12 22.37 -10.31
CA LYS A 29 -22.88 21.01 -10.85
C LYS A 29 -21.41 20.80 -11.21
N ARG A 30 -20.78 21.74 -11.91
CA ARG A 30 -19.37 21.65 -12.30
C ARG A 30 -18.43 21.61 -11.09
N LEU A 31 -18.69 22.40 -10.06
CA LEU A 31 -17.91 22.36 -8.81
C LEU A 31 -18.01 21.00 -8.11
N ILE A 32 -19.20 20.38 -8.10
CA ILE A 32 -19.39 19.03 -7.55
C ILE A 32 -18.60 18.00 -8.36
N GLU A 33 -18.64 18.06 -9.69
CA GLU A 33 -17.88 17.17 -10.58
C GLU A 33 -16.37 17.30 -10.34
N ILE A 34 -15.85 18.52 -10.28
CA ILE A 34 -14.42 18.80 -10.00
C ILE A 34 -14.02 18.22 -8.65
N LYS A 35 -14.85 18.42 -7.61
CA LYS A 35 -14.60 17.85 -6.28
C LYS A 35 -14.54 16.31 -6.34
N GLN A 36 -15.48 15.68 -7.03
CA GLN A 36 -15.50 14.22 -7.20
C GLN A 36 -14.29 13.70 -7.98
N GLN A 37 -13.86 14.41 -9.03
CA GLN A 37 -12.65 14.07 -9.79
C GLN A 37 -11.39 14.19 -8.92
N LYS A 38 -11.27 15.25 -8.12
CA LYS A 38 -10.16 15.45 -7.18
C LYS A 38 -10.09 14.33 -6.14
N GLU A 39 -11.23 13.93 -5.57
CA GLU A 39 -11.29 12.79 -4.63
C GLU A 39 -10.88 11.47 -5.29
N LYS A 40 -11.35 11.21 -6.52
CA LYS A 40 -10.97 10.01 -7.30
C LYS A 40 -9.47 9.98 -7.57
N GLN A 41 -8.89 11.09 -8.02
CA GLN A 41 -7.45 11.21 -8.28
C GLN A 41 -6.64 10.98 -7.00
N GLN A 42 -7.04 11.59 -5.88
CA GLN A 42 -6.37 11.39 -4.59
C GLN A 42 -6.45 9.92 -4.13
N ALA A 43 -7.58 9.25 -4.29
CA ALA A 43 -7.70 7.82 -3.99
C ALA A 43 -6.70 7.00 -4.82
N LEU A 44 -6.61 7.26 -6.13
CA LEU A 44 -5.71 6.58 -7.05
C LEU A 44 -4.24 6.78 -6.67
N LEU A 45 -3.85 8.02 -6.36
CA LEU A 45 -2.50 8.35 -5.91
C LEU A 45 -2.13 7.61 -4.62
N CYS A 46 -3.00 7.66 -3.61
CA CYS A 46 -2.80 6.93 -2.36
C CYS A 46 -2.66 5.42 -2.59
N SER A 47 -3.48 4.84 -3.47
CA SER A 47 -3.38 3.42 -3.80
C SER A 47 -2.07 3.11 -4.52
N LYS A 48 -1.64 3.95 -5.47
CA LYS A 48 -0.37 3.79 -6.19
C LYS A 48 0.84 3.83 -5.25
N GLU A 49 0.89 4.79 -4.32
CA GLU A 49 1.95 4.90 -3.31
C GLU A 49 2.02 3.65 -2.43
N VAL A 50 0.87 3.22 -1.89
CA VAL A 50 0.76 2.01 -1.06
C VAL A 50 1.19 0.76 -1.82
N ASN A 51 0.75 0.62 -3.06
CA ASN A 51 1.10 -0.50 -3.91
C ASN A 51 2.60 -0.52 -4.21
N GLY A 52 3.20 0.63 -4.50
CA GLY A 52 4.64 0.78 -4.72
C GLY A 52 5.46 0.34 -3.52
N MET A 53 5.12 0.83 -2.32
CA MET A 53 5.81 0.43 -1.09
C MET A 53 5.61 -1.04 -0.76
N THR A 54 4.39 -1.56 -0.94
CA THR A 54 4.10 -2.98 -0.67
C THR A 54 4.89 -3.87 -1.62
N LYS A 55 4.97 -3.51 -2.91
CA LYS A 55 5.78 -4.21 -3.92
C LYS A 55 7.26 -4.21 -3.52
N SER A 56 7.80 -3.05 -3.16
CA SER A 56 9.19 -2.88 -2.73
C SER A 56 9.51 -3.72 -1.50
N LEU A 57 8.65 -3.69 -0.47
CA LEU A 57 8.81 -4.50 0.73
C LEU A 57 8.83 -6.01 0.39
N ILE A 58 7.90 -6.48 -0.45
CA ILE A 58 7.82 -7.89 -0.85
C ILE A 58 9.08 -8.30 -1.64
N GLN A 59 9.55 -7.47 -2.57
CA GLN A 59 10.76 -7.75 -3.36
C GLN A 59 11.99 -7.86 -2.46
N GLN A 60 12.18 -6.91 -1.56
CA GLN A 60 13.30 -6.92 -0.61
C GLN A 60 13.24 -8.12 0.34
N PHE A 61 12.05 -8.47 0.84
CA PHE A 61 11.87 -9.67 1.67
C PHE A 61 12.11 -10.95 0.88
N HIS A 62 11.71 -11.02 -0.38
CA HIS A 62 11.99 -12.17 -1.25
C HIS A 62 13.50 -12.37 -1.42
N HIS A 63 14.22 -11.32 -1.77
CA HIS A 63 15.68 -11.36 -1.94
C HIS A 63 16.39 -11.78 -0.66
N THR A 64 16.07 -11.12 0.46
CA THR A 64 16.68 -11.42 1.76
C THR A 64 16.30 -12.80 2.30
N ASN A 65 15.08 -13.29 2.04
CA ASN A 65 14.70 -14.67 2.36
C ASN A 65 15.45 -15.70 1.49
N LYS A 66 15.72 -15.40 0.22
CA LYS A 66 16.55 -16.26 -0.64
C LYS A 66 17.97 -16.36 -0.09
N MET A 67 18.58 -15.23 0.27
CA MET A 67 19.91 -15.20 0.91
C MET A 67 19.94 -15.97 2.24
N LEU A 68 18.95 -15.75 3.11
CA LEU A 68 18.85 -16.47 4.39
C LEU A 68 18.69 -17.99 4.22
N LYS A 69 17.97 -18.42 3.17
CA LYS A 69 17.87 -19.84 2.82
C LYS A 69 19.24 -20.41 2.45
N TRP A 70 19.99 -19.75 1.56
CA TRP A 70 21.33 -20.18 1.17
C TRP A 70 22.30 -20.24 2.35
N ILE A 71 22.30 -19.21 3.21
CA ILE A 71 23.12 -19.20 4.43
C ILE A 71 22.74 -20.36 5.36
N THR A 72 21.45 -20.67 5.49
CA THR A 72 20.98 -21.76 6.35
C THR A 72 21.36 -23.12 5.77
N ILE A 73 21.22 -23.32 4.46
CA ILE A 73 21.67 -24.54 3.78
C ILE A 73 23.19 -24.71 3.91
N GLY A 74 23.98 -23.68 3.61
CA GLY A 74 25.44 -23.72 3.77
C GLY A 74 25.87 -23.97 5.21
N LYS A 75 25.07 -23.52 6.19
CA LYS A 75 25.27 -23.90 7.59
C LYS A 75 25.06 -25.41 7.78
N TYR A 76 23.96 -25.99 7.31
CA TYR A 76 23.74 -27.44 7.44
C TYR A 76 24.84 -28.27 6.76
N ILE A 77 25.26 -27.89 5.56
CA ILE A 77 26.37 -28.55 4.84
C ILE A 77 27.68 -28.45 5.65
N SER A 78 27.96 -27.30 6.28
CA SER A 78 29.14 -27.13 7.16
C SER A 78 29.04 -27.85 8.52
N TYR A 79 27.89 -28.39 8.91
CA TYR A 79 27.83 -29.36 10.02
C TYR A 79 28.07 -30.79 9.53
N ALA A 80 27.59 -31.12 8.33
CA ALA A 80 27.84 -32.42 7.70
C ALA A 80 29.30 -32.60 7.25
N SER A 81 30.07 -31.51 7.14
CA SER A 81 31.48 -31.52 6.75
C SER A 81 32.46 -32.10 7.80
N LEU A 82 31.98 -32.84 8.80
CA LEU A 82 32.83 -33.45 9.82
C LEU A 82 33.80 -34.49 9.22
N ILE A 83 33.47 -35.03 8.04
CA ILE A 83 34.21 -36.04 7.27
C ILE A 83 35.15 -35.38 6.23
N LEU A 84 35.11 -34.05 6.06
CA LEU A 84 35.93 -33.38 5.05
C LEU A 84 37.40 -33.25 5.50
N PRO A 85 38.36 -33.34 4.57
CA PRO A 85 39.77 -33.17 4.87
C PRO A 85 40.10 -31.76 5.41
N PRO A 86 41.22 -31.58 6.13
CA PRO A 86 41.53 -30.38 6.93
C PRO A 86 41.34 -29.02 6.23
N PRO A 87 41.77 -28.79 4.98
CA PRO A 87 41.61 -27.48 4.33
C PRO A 87 40.14 -27.12 4.08
N LEU A 88 39.30 -28.10 3.76
CA LEU A 88 37.86 -27.92 3.56
C LEU A 88 37.14 -27.66 4.88
N LYS A 89 37.61 -28.25 5.99
CA LYS A 89 37.07 -28.02 7.34
C LYS A 89 37.29 -26.57 7.80
N LEU A 90 38.46 -26.01 7.52
CA LEU A 90 38.81 -24.62 7.86
C LEU A 90 37.97 -23.62 7.05
N LEU A 91 37.81 -23.86 5.75
CA LEU A 91 36.94 -23.07 4.86
C LEU A 91 35.47 -23.08 5.31
N MET A 92 34.94 -24.25 5.71
CA MET A 92 33.59 -24.40 6.24
C MET A 92 33.37 -23.63 7.56
N SER A 93 34.38 -23.58 8.43
CA SER A 93 34.34 -22.79 9.68
C SER A 93 34.25 -21.29 9.42
N ILE A 94 35.00 -20.77 8.44
CA ILE A 94 34.96 -19.37 8.01
C ILE A 94 33.58 -19.04 7.42
N ILE A 95 33.05 -19.89 6.53
CA ILE A 95 31.70 -19.74 5.95
C ILE A 95 30.65 -19.71 7.05
N ARG A 96 30.78 -20.55 8.08
CA ARG A 96 29.84 -20.59 9.21
C ARG A 96 29.87 -19.32 10.06
N LYS A 97 31.06 -18.81 10.39
CA LYS A 97 31.21 -17.55 11.15
C LYS A 97 30.63 -16.38 10.35
N ASN A 98 31.07 -16.21 9.10
CA ASN A 98 30.63 -15.10 8.23
C ASN A 98 29.13 -15.19 7.92
N GLY A 99 28.61 -16.39 7.68
CA GLY A 99 27.19 -16.65 7.47
C GLY A 99 26.31 -16.26 8.67
N LYS A 100 26.79 -16.46 9.91
CA LYS A 100 26.06 -16.04 11.13
C LYS A 100 25.92 -14.52 11.19
N HIS A 101 26.98 -13.78 10.88
CA HIS A 101 26.96 -12.31 10.84
C HIS A 101 26.04 -11.82 9.71
N ALA A 102 26.21 -12.33 8.49
CA ALA A 102 25.35 -11.99 7.36
C ALA A 102 23.86 -12.22 7.67
N ALA A 103 23.52 -13.36 8.28
CA ALA A 103 22.15 -13.64 8.71
C ALA A 103 21.63 -12.63 9.73
N LYS A 104 22.45 -12.20 10.70
CA LYS A 104 22.06 -11.17 11.69
C LYS A 104 21.74 -9.84 11.00
N TYR A 105 22.58 -9.39 10.07
CA TYR A 105 22.36 -8.15 9.32
C TYR A 105 21.12 -8.22 8.44
N LEU A 106 20.92 -9.31 7.68
CA LEU A 106 19.71 -9.50 6.87
C LEU A 106 18.43 -9.49 7.73
N LYS A 107 18.47 -10.13 8.92
CA LYS A 107 17.37 -10.11 9.88
C LYS A 107 17.09 -8.70 10.40
N LYS A 108 18.13 -7.88 10.68
CA LYS A 108 18.00 -6.48 11.11
C LYS A 108 17.43 -5.60 9.98
N PHE A 109 17.94 -5.75 8.76
CA PHE A 109 17.46 -5.05 7.58
C PHE A 109 15.96 -5.29 7.33
N GLN A 110 15.51 -6.56 7.40
CA GLN A 110 14.08 -6.89 7.29
C GLN A 110 13.22 -6.16 8.34
N ARG A 111 13.70 -6.01 9.58
CA ARG A 111 12.99 -5.27 10.64
C ARG A 111 12.90 -3.79 10.32
N LEU A 112 14.01 -3.18 9.91
CA LEU A 112 14.07 -1.75 9.54
C LEU A 112 13.11 -1.44 8.38
N LYS A 113 13.09 -2.28 7.34
CA LYS A 113 12.18 -2.10 6.21
C LYS A 113 10.71 -2.23 6.59
N ALA A 114 10.39 -3.19 7.45
CA ALA A 114 9.02 -3.32 7.95
C ALA A 114 8.61 -2.15 8.86
N PHE A 115 9.51 -1.68 9.72
CA PHE A 115 9.27 -0.51 10.56
C PHE A 115 9.03 0.74 9.70
N SER A 116 9.90 1.00 8.71
CA SER A 116 9.75 2.08 7.74
C SER A 116 8.40 2.00 7.01
N TYR A 117 8.01 0.81 6.51
CA TYR A 117 6.71 0.60 5.88
C TYR A 117 5.54 0.94 6.81
N VAL A 118 5.53 0.39 8.03
CA VAL A 118 4.43 0.59 8.98
C VAL A 118 4.33 2.06 9.40
N ASN A 119 5.46 2.71 9.66
CA ASN A 119 5.48 4.12 10.05
C ASN A 119 5.01 5.03 8.93
N TYR A 120 5.50 4.82 7.71
CA TYR A 120 5.06 5.63 6.57
C TYR A 120 3.54 5.53 6.38
N ILE A 121 3.00 4.32 6.46
CA ILE A 121 1.55 4.11 6.33
C ILE A 121 0.78 4.75 7.49
N ARG A 122 1.28 4.63 8.72
CA ARG A 122 0.62 5.17 9.92
C ARG A 122 0.65 6.70 9.96
N PHE A 123 1.78 7.33 9.64
CA PHE A 123 1.99 8.76 9.85
C PHE A 123 1.72 9.62 8.61
N ASN A 124 2.13 9.17 7.42
CA ASN A 124 2.08 10.00 6.22
C ASN A 124 0.81 9.75 5.40
N LEU A 125 0.46 8.48 5.18
CA LEU A 125 -0.66 8.13 4.31
C LEU A 125 -2.02 8.33 4.98
N ARG A 126 -2.16 7.97 6.26
CA ARG A 126 -3.44 8.14 7.00
C ARG A 126 -3.96 9.58 7.00
N ARG A 127 -3.08 10.57 6.91
CA ARG A 127 -3.47 11.99 6.81
C ARG A 127 -4.12 12.32 5.46
N LYS A 128 -3.70 11.63 4.38
CA LYS A 128 -4.18 11.88 3.02
C LYS A 128 -5.40 11.05 2.67
N CYS A 129 -5.43 9.78 3.07
CA CYS A 129 -6.48 8.82 2.73
C CYS A 129 -6.81 7.88 3.89
N SER A 130 -8.02 7.32 3.88
CA SER A 130 -8.44 6.29 4.83
C SER A 130 -8.03 4.91 4.30
N PHE A 131 -7.66 3.99 5.20
CA PHE A 131 -7.24 2.65 4.82
C PHE A 131 -7.74 1.58 5.78
N SER A 132 -7.92 0.35 5.29
CA SER A 132 -8.23 -0.80 6.14
C SER A 132 -7.11 -1.08 7.16
N PHE A 133 -7.44 -1.50 8.37
CA PHE A 133 -6.47 -1.84 9.43
C PHE A 133 -5.37 -2.84 9.00
N ASN A 134 -5.69 -3.74 8.05
CA ASN A 134 -4.71 -4.70 7.53
C ASN A 134 -3.51 -4.04 6.87
N ILE A 135 -3.64 -2.83 6.33
CA ILE A 135 -2.52 -2.11 5.73
C ILE A 135 -1.44 -1.74 6.75
N SER A 136 -1.81 -1.54 8.01
CA SER A 136 -0.89 -1.20 9.10
C SER A 136 -0.12 -2.42 9.58
N LYS A 137 -0.40 -3.60 9.02
CA LYS A 137 0.37 -4.83 9.20
C LYS A 137 1.19 -5.11 7.95
N THR A 138 2.31 -5.80 8.10
CA THR A 138 3.08 -6.29 6.96
C THR A 138 2.50 -7.61 6.42
N PRO A 139 2.75 -7.96 5.13
CA PRO A 139 2.38 -9.26 4.56
C PRO A 139 3.02 -10.47 5.28
N TYR A 140 4.01 -10.22 6.14
CA TYR A 140 4.78 -11.23 6.88
C TYR A 140 4.34 -11.30 8.35
N LYS A 141 4.45 -12.48 8.96
CA LYS A 141 4.09 -12.71 10.37
C LYS A 141 5.12 -12.02 11.27
N TYR A 142 4.73 -10.89 11.86
CA TYR A 142 5.54 -10.09 12.81
C TYR A 142 4.88 -10.09 14.18
N ARG A 143 5.64 -10.45 15.24
CA ARG A 143 5.19 -10.49 16.65
C ARG A 143 6.37 -10.17 17.58
N LYS A 144 6.13 -9.41 18.66
CA LYS A 144 7.16 -9.08 19.69
C LYS A 144 8.49 -8.61 19.07
N ASN A 145 8.41 -7.65 18.14
CA ASN A 145 9.56 -7.05 17.45
C ASN A 145 10.42 -8.03 16.60
N ARG A 146 9.89 -9.20 16.23
CA ARG A 146 10.59 -10.22 15.44
C ARG A 146 9.65 -10.86 14.40
N PHE A 147 10.21 -11.31 13.28
CA PHE A 147 9.46 -12.13 12.30
C PHE A 147 9.40 -13.57 12.75
N LYS A 148 8.22 -14.21 12.61
CA LYS A 148 8.12 -15.68 12.69
C LYS A 148 8.84 -16.25 11.47
N ARG A 149 9.75 -17.20 11.72
CA ARG A 149 10.58 -17.82 10.67
C ARG A 149 10.22 -19.28 10.45
N ASP A 150 10.61 -19.82 9.30
CA ASP A 150 10.61 -21.27 9.04
C ASP A 150 11.96 -21.90 9.35
N HIS A 151 12.09 -23.19 9.02
CA HIS A 151 13.30 -23.99 9.24
C HIS A 151 14.50 -23.45 8.43
N LEU A 152 14.26 -22.75 7.31
CA LEU A 152 15.29 -22.12 6.48
C LEU A 152 15.55 -20.66 6.88
N ASN A 153 15.14 -20.26 8.10
CA ASN A 153 15.22 -18.89 8.60
C ASN A 153 14.46 -17.84 7.77
N GLN A 154 13.58 -18.21 6.84
CA GLN A 154 12.85 -17.25 6.01
C GLN A 154 11.68 -16.66 6.80
N ALA A 155 11.36 -15.38 6.57
CA ALA A 155 10.19 -14.75 7.18
C ALA A 155 8.88 -15.36 6.63
N LYS A 156 8.03 -15.90 7.51
CA LYS A 156 6.77 -16.56 7.13
C LYS A 156 5.73 -15.55 6.65
N LEU A 157 5.09 -15.85 5.52
CA LEU A 157 3.94 -15.10 5.02
C LEU A 157 2.71 -15.26 5.93
N ARG A 158 1.88 -14.22 6.00
CA ARG A 158 0.56 -14.29 6.64
C ARG A 158 -0.43 -15.03 5.76
N LYS A 159 -0.52 -14.61 4.50
CA LYS A 159 -1.41 -15.13 3.47
C LYS A 159 -0.71 -15.04 2.10
N LYS A 160 -1.07 -15.91 1.16
CA LYS A 160 -0.55 -15.86 -0.23
C LYS A 160 -1.08 -14.62 -0.97
N LYS A 161 -2.36 -14.29 -0.74
CA LYS A 161 -3.03 -13.08 -1.24
C LYS A 161 -3.15 -12.07 -0.11
N TRP A 162 -2.70 -10.85 -0.35
CA TRP A 162 -2.75 -9.73 0.58
C TRP A 162 -3.70 -8.67 0.04
N HIS A 163 -4.69 -8.28 0.84
CA HIS A 163 -5.70 -7.32 0.43
C HIS A 163 -5.46 -5.98 1.12
N ILE A 164 -5.51 -4.92 0.33
CA ILE A 164 -5.36 -3.55 0.76
C ILE A 164 -6.59 -2.80 0.25
N TYR A 165 -7.23 -2.06 1.16
CA TYR A 165 -8.34 -1.19 0.81
C TYR A 165 -7.95 0.24 1.14
N THR A 166 -8.01 1.09 0.12
CA THR A 166 -7.78 2.54 0.20
C THR A 166 -9.10 3.25 -0.08
N GLN A 167 -9.42 4.28 0.69
CA GLN A 167 -10.66 5.03 0.57
C GLN A 167 -10.41 6.54 0.65
N LYS A 168 -11.08 7.29 -0.21
CA LYS A 168 -11.17 8.76 -0.17
C LYS A 168 -12.53 9.19 -0.69
N GLY A 169 -13.31 9.88 0.14
CA GLY A 169 -14.70 10.22 -0.18
C GLY A 169 -15.51 8.97 -0.56
N ASN A 170 -16.18 9.05 -1.72
CA ASN A 170 -17.00 7.96 -2.27
C ASN A 170 -16.22 6.98 -3.15
N TYR A 171 -14.89 7.01 -3.14
CA TYR A 171 -14.06 6.10 -3.93
C TYR A 171 -13.30 5.14 -3.02
N GLN A 172 -13.39 3.86 -3.33
CA GLN A 172 -12.66 2.79 -2.67
C GLN A 172 -11.87 2.00 -3.71
N ILE A 173 -10.57 1.84 -3.48
CA ILE A 173 -9.71 0.99 -4.30
C ILE A 173 -9.39 -0.27 -3.53
N LYS A 174 -9.80 -1.40 -4.08
CA LYS A 174 -9.44 -2.73 -3.59
C LYS A 174 -8.23 -3.22 -4.38
N THR A 175 -7.10 -3.32 -3.70
CA THR A 175 -5.88 -3.93 -4.22
C THR A 175 -5.75 -5.34 -3.67
N GLN A 176 -5.47 -6.29 -4.56
CA GLN A 176 -5.02 -7.63 -4.23
C GLN A 176 -3.58 -7.81 -4.70
N VAL A 177 -2.69 -8.11 -3.75
CA VAL A 177 -1.29 -8.42 -4.00
C VAL A 177 -1.09 -9.91 -3.83
N ASN A 178 -0.64 -10.61 -4.88
CA ASN A 178 -0.16 -11.97 -4.75
C ASN A 178 1.31 -11.93 -4.32
N VAL A 179 1.58 -12.28 -3.07
CA VAL A 179 2.93 -12.13 -2.49
C VAL A 179 3.92 -13.14 -3.08
N ARG A 180 3.44 -14.28 -3.58
CA ARG A 180 4.28 -15.30 -4.23
C ARG A 180 4.69 -14.88 -5.64
N THR A 181 3.72 -14.46 -6.46
CA THR A 181 4.00 -14.06 -7.84
C THR A 181 4.43 -12.60 -7.97
N ARG A 182 4.30 -11.81 -6.90
CA ARG A 182 4.58 -10.36 -6.84
C ARG A 182 3.67 -9.53 -7.75
N LYS A 183 2.61 -10.13 -8.31
CA LYS A 183 1.60 -9.44 -9.14
C LYS A 183 0.63 -8.66 -8.25
N ILE A 184 0.26 -7.47 -8.71
CA ILE A 184 -0.68 -6.57 -8.05
C ILE A 184 -1.85 -6.32 -8.99
N HIS A 185 -3.06 -6.51 -8.50
CA HIS A 185 -4.29 -6.18 -9.21
C HIS A 185 -5.09 -5.18 -8.39
N SER A 186 -5.53 -4.09 -9.01
CA SER A 186 -6.30 -3.04 -8.32
C SER A 186 -7.62 -2.83 -9.04
N THR A 187 -8.69 -2.69 -8.26
CA THR A 187 -10.03 -2.40 -8.78
C THR A 187 -10.55 -1.17 -8.07
N LEU A 188 -10.97 -0.18 -8.85
CA LEU A 188 -11.68 0.99 -8.35
C LEU A 188 -13.16 0.63 -8.20
N LYS A 189 -13.73 0.93 -7.04
CA LYS A 189 -15.16 0.85 -6.78
C LYS A 189 -15.63 2.21 -6.29
N LYS A 190 -16.78 2.67 -6.78
CA LYS A 190 -17.50 3.75 -6.13
C LYS A 190 -18.10 3.15 -4.87
N ALA A 191 -17.64 3.57 -3.69
CA ALA A 191 -18.27 3.20 -2.45
C ALA A 191 -19.71 3.71 -2.50
N ARG A 192 -20.71 2.83 -2.32
CA ARG A 192 -22.06 3.31 -2.01
C ARG A 192 -21.89 4.16 -0.75
N VAL A 193 -22.41 5.38 -0.78
CA VAL A 193 -22.58 6.20 0.42
C VAL A 193 -23.40 5.32 1.37
N LEU A 194 -22.74 4.63 2.29
CA LEU A 194 -23.41 4.19 3.50
C LEU A 194 -23.73 5.51 4.18
N TRP A 195 -24.98 5.93 4.06
CA TRP A 195 -25.56 6.95 4.93
C TRP A 195 -25.12 6.61 6.34
N ARG A 196 -24.10 7.30 6.83
CA ARG A 196 -23.77 7.28 8.25
C ARG A 196 -24.82 8.18 8.87
N GLY A 197 -25.94 7.57 9.27
CA GLY A 197 -26.71 8.10 10.37
C GLY A 197 -25.79 8.08 11.60
N ARG A 198 -25.37 9.28 12.00
CA ARG A 198 -25.02 9.75 13.35
C ARG A 198 -24.22 11.03 13.20
#